data_AF-Q05DL5-F1
#
_entry.id   AF-Q05DL5-F1
#
_cell.length_a   1.000
_cell.length_b   1.000
_cell.length_c   1.000
_cell.angle_alpha   90.00
_cell.angle_beta   90.00
_cell.angle_gamma   90.00
#
_symmetry.space_group_name_H-M   'P 1'
#
loop_
_entity.id
_entity.type
_entity.pdbx_description
1 polymer ?
#
loop_
_entity_poly.entity_id
_entity_poly.type
_entity_poly.pdbx_seq_one_letter_code
_entity_poly.pdbx_strand_id
1 'polypeptide(L)'
;METQLQSIFEEVVKTEVIEEAFPGMFMDTPEDEKTKLISCLGAFRQFWGGLSQESHEQCIQWIVKFIHGQHSPKRISFLYDCLAMAVETGLLPPRLVCESLINSDTLEWERTQLWALTFKLVRKKKKKKKK
;
A
#
# COMPACT_ATOMS: atom_id res chain seq x y z
N MET A 1 11.18 6.14 13.32
CA MET A 1 10.76 5.58 12.02
C MET A 1 9.31 5.11 12.09
N GLU A 2 9.00 4.12 12.93
CA GLU A 2 7.66 3.52 13.03
C GLU A 2 6.56 4.53 13.39
N THR A 3 6.79 5.44 14.33
CA THR A 3 5.81 6.47 14.72
C THR A 3 5.47 7.46 13.59
N GLN A 4 6.46 7.82 12.78
CA GLN A 4 6.25 8.67 11.60
C GLN A 4 5.52 7.92 10.49
N LEU A 5 5.90 6.66 10.24
CA LEU A 5 5.17 5.78 9.31
C LEU A 5 3.72 5.61 9.72
N GLN A 6 3.48 5.40 11.02
CA GLN A 6 2.14 5.30 11.58
C GLN A 6 1.32 6.56 11.31
N SER A 7 1.86 7.74 11.61
CA SER A 7 1.18 9.01 11.32
C SER A 7 0.83 9.16 9.84
N ILE A 8 1.77 8.87 8.93
CA ILE A 8 1.56 8.99 7.48
C ILE A 8 0.44 8.04 7.02
N PHE A 9 0.50 6.77 7.41
CA PHE A 9 -0.47 5.78 6.95
C PHE A 9 -1.85 5.96 7.63
N GLU A 10 -1.91 6.45 8.86
CA GLU A 10 -3.17 6.84 9.50
C GLU A 10 -3.82 8.02 8.78
N GLU A 11 -3.06 9.02 8.35
CA GLU A 11 -3.58 10.12 7.53
C GLU A 11 -4.13 9.62 6.20
N VAL A 12 -3.40 8.74 5.51
CA VAL A 12 -3.86 8.11 4.25
C VAL A 12 -5.18 7.36 4.46
N VAL A 13 -5.31 6.60 5.54
CA VAL A 13 -6.56 5.90 5.88
C VAL A 13 -7.68 6.88 6.23
N LYS A 14 -7.40 7.97 6.95
CA LYS A 14 -8.39 9.01 7.25
C LYS A 14 -8.91 9.69 6.00
N THR A 15 -8.04 10.05 5.06
CA THR A 15 -8.43 10.61 3.76
C THR A 15 -9.36 9.65 3.01
N GLU A 16 -9.04 8.36 3.02
CA GLU A 16 -9.90 7.35 2.38
C GLU A 16 -11.28 7.24 3.04
N VAL A 17 -11.36 7.32 4.38
CA VAL A 17 -12.63 7.27 5.10
C VAL A 17 -13.52 8.49 4.79
N ILE A 18 -12.92 9.67 4.64
CA ILE A 18 -13.66 10.90 4.28
C ILE A 18 -14.23 10.76 2.87
N GLU A 19 -13.42 10.32 1.89
CA GLU A 19 -13.87 10.07 0.53
C GLU A 19 -14.97 8.99 0.46
N GLU A 20 -14.86 7.93 1.28
CA GLU A 20 -15.92 6.91 1.37
C GLU A 20 -17.24 7.47 1.92
N ALA A 21 -17.18 8.43 2.86
CA ALA A 21 -18.36 9.09 3.40
C ALA A 21 -18.97 10.12 2.44
N PHE A 22 -18.17 10.66 1.51
CA PHE A 22 -18.58 11.69 0.54
C PHE A 22 -18.18 11.32 -0.90
N PRO A 23 -18.68 10.19 -1.43
CA PRO A 23 -18.35 9.75 -2.79
C PRO A 23 -18.88 10.74 -3.83
N GLY A 24 -18.04 11.14 -4.79
CA GLY A 24 -18.39 12.09 -5.85
C GLY A 24 -18.10 13.57 -5.53
N MET A 25 -17.49 13.88 -4.38
CA MET A 25 -17.09 15.26 -4.08
C MET A 25 -15.75 15.67 -4.74
N PHE A 26 -14.91 14.70 -5.13
CA PHE A 26 -13.55 14.98 -5.60
C PHE A 26 -13.05 14.19 -6.83
N MET A 27 -13.56 12.99 -7.15
CA MET A 27 -12.92 12.11 -8.14
C MET A 27 -13.98 11.35 -8.97
N ASP A 28 -14.15 11.70 -10.24
CA ASP A 28 -15.14 11.08 -11.15
C ASP A 28 -14.51 10.22 -12.27
N THR A 29 -13.19 10.33 -12.49
CA THR A 29 -12.50 9.60 -13.57
C THR A 29 -11.40 8.66 -13.05
N PRO A 30 -11.05 7.59 -13.80
CA PRO A 30 -9.95 6.70 -13.43
C PRO A 30 -8.57 7.39 -13.39
N GLU A 31 -8.36 8.47 -14.14
CA GLU A 31 -7.18 9.32 -14.01
C GLU A 31 -7.12 10.03 -12.64
N ASP A 32 -8.28 10.45 -12.13
CA ASP A 32 -8.40 11.10 -10.81
C ASP A 32 -8.06 10.12 -9.68
N GLU A 33 -8.53 8.86 -9.77
CA GLU A 33 -8.16 7.80 -8.81
C GLU A 33 -6.63 7.58 -8.76
N LYS A 34 -5.97 7.58 -9.92
CA LYS A 34 -4.51 7.45 -9.98
C LYS A 34 -3.82 8.66 -9.33
N THR A 35 -4.33 9.86 -9.58
CA THR A 35 -3.81 11.10 -9.00
C THR A 35 -3.98 11.13 -7.48
N LYS A 36 -5.13 10.64 -6.97
CA LYS A 36 -5.37 10.44 -5.54
C LYS A 36 -4.33 9.51 -4.92
N LEU A 37 -4.10 8.33 -5.50
CA LEU A 37 -3.09 7.38 -5.00
C LEU A 37 -1.70 8.01 -4.96
N ILE A 38 -1.32 8.77 -5.99
CA ILE A 38 -0.03 9.49 -6.03
C ILE A 38 0.03 10.57 -4.93
N SER A 39 -1.06 11.30 -4.71
CA SER A 39 -1.16 12.33 -3.67
C SER A 39 -1.04 11.74 -2.27
N CYS A 40 -1.75 10.65 -1.98
CA CYS A 40 -1.65 9.92 -0.70
C CYS A 40 -0.22 9.42 -0.43
N LEU A 41 0.51 9.05 -1.48
CA LEU A 41 1.91 8.63 -1.38
C LEU A 41 2.89 9.80 -1.32
N GLY A 42 2.45 11.05 -1.43
CA GLY A 42 3.32 12.23 -1.44
C GLY A 42 4.16 12.37 -0.17
N ALA A 43 3.51 12.31 1.00
CA ALA A 43 4.18 12.35 2.30
C ALA A 43 5.10 11.13 2.49
N PHE A 44 4.64 9.94 2.08
CA PHE A 44 5.45 8.73 2.13
C PHE A 44 6.69 8.81 1.23
N ARG A 45 6.59 9.42 0.05
CA ARG A 45 7.72 9.59 -0.87
C ARG A 45 8.80 10.50 -0.28
N GLN A 46 8.41 11.58 0.38
CA GLN A 46 9.35 12.46 1.08
C GLN A 46 10.06 11.72 2.23
N PHE A 47 9.30 10.97 3.02
CA PHE A 47 9.83 10.13 4.08
C PHE A 47 10.81 9.07 3.55
N TRP A 48 10.43 8.36 2.48
CA TRP A 48 11.24 7.33 1.83
C TRP A 48 12.56 7.88 1.28
N GLY A 49 12.55 9.08 0.69
CA GLY A 49 13.76 9.73 0.18
C GLY A 49 14.78 10.10 1.27
N GLY A 50 14.34 10.23 2.52
CA GLY A 50 15.21 10.48 3.67
C GLY A 50 15.73 9.21 4.36
N LEU A 51 15.30 8.02 3.95
CA LEU A 51 15.73 6.76 4.55
C LEU A 51 17.03 6.22 3.95
N SER A 52 17.83 5.56 4.78
CA SER A 52 18.98 4.77 4.31
C SER A 52 18.51 3.44 3.72
N GLN A 53 19.31 2.86 2.82
CA GLN A 53 18.99 1.58 2.19
C GLN A 53 18.79 0.44 3.19
N GLU A 54 19.53 0.43 4.30
CA GLU A 54 19.37 -0.56 5.38
C GLU A 54 17.98 -0.49 6.05
N SER A 55 17.37 0.70 6.09
CA SER A 55 16.05 0.93 6.67
C SER A 55 14.90 0.60 5.72
N HIS A 56 15.17 0.40 4.43
CA HIS A 56 14.13 0.13 3.42
C HIS A 56 13.38 -1.17 3.70
N GLU A 57 14.09 -2.22 4.09
CA GLU A 57 13.49 -3.52 4.36
C GLU A 57 12.56 -3.44 5.59
N GLN A 58 13.06 -2.86 6.68
CA GLN A 58 12.27 -2.64 7.90
C GLN A 58 11.03 -1.78 7.64
N CYS A 59 11.17 -0.72 6.83
CA CYS A 59 10.05 0.13 6.44
C CYS A 59 8.98 -0.66 5.67
N ILE A 60 9.36 -1.50 4.70
CA ILE A 60 8.41 -2.29 3.91
C ILE A 60 7.73 -3.36 4.78
N GLN A 61 8.49 -4.04 5.64
CA GLN A 61 7.94 -5.02 6.58
C GLN A 61 6.90 -4.38 7.52
N TRP A 62 7.20 -3.18 8.03
CA TRP A 62 6.28 -2.43 8.86
C TRP A 62 4.99 -2.07 8.10
N ILE A 63 5.10 -1.61 6.85
CA ILE A 63 3.91 -1.30 6.02
C ILE A 63 3.05 -2.54 5.81
N VAL A 64 3.66 -3.69 5.51
CA VAL A 64 2.92 -4.95 5.35
C VAL A 64 2.19 -5.32 6.64
N LYS A 65 2.88 -5.23 7.79
CA LYS A 65 2.29 -5.49 9.10
C LYS A 65 1.12 -4.54 9.40
N PHE A 66 1.26 -3.26 9.07
CA PHE A 66 0.20 -2.26 9.22
C PHE A 66 -1.03 -2.59 8.37
N ILE A 67 -0.84 -2.99 7.10
CA ILE A 67 -1.94 -3.37 6.20
C ILE A 67 -2.64 -4.62 6.71
N HIS A 68 -1.87 -5.64 7.11
CA HIS A 68 -2.44 -6.89 7.60
C HIS A 68 -3.13 -6.73 8.95
N GLY A 69 -2.76 -5.71 9.74
CA GLY A 69 -3.46 -5.31 10.96
C GLY A 69 -4.79 -4.60 10.73
N GLN A 70 -5.14 -4.21 9.49
CA GLN A 70 -6.43 -3.61 9.21
C GLN A 70 -7.56 -4.65 9.25
N HIS A 71 -8.74 -4.23 9.70
CA HIS A 71 -9.93 -5.09 9.77
C HIS A 71 -10.88 -4.89 8.58
N SER A 72 -10.86 -3.72 7.93
CA SER A 72 -11.74 -3.44 6.78
C SER A 72 -11.10 -3.93 5.48
N PRO A 73 -11.75 -4.86 4.74
CA PRO A 73 -11.25 -5.36 3.47
C PRO A 73 -11.10 -4.25 2.40
N LYS A 74 -11.98 -3.24 2.44
CA LYS A 74 -11.87 -2.07 1.56
C LYS A 74 -10.60 -1.26 1.84
N ARG A 75 -10.30 -1.00 3.12
CA ARG A 75 -9.05 -0.31 3.52
C ARG A 75 -7.81 -1.10 3.12
N ILE A 76 -7.84 -2.43 3.29
CA ILE A 76 -6.76 -3.32 2.84
C ILE A 76 -6.58 -3.20 1.33
N SER A 77 -7.68 -3.23 0.56
CA SER A 77 -7.63 -3.06 -0.90
C SER A 77 -7.02 -1.72 -1.30
N PHE A 78 -7.48 -0.62 -0.70
CA PHE A 78 -6.95 0.73 -0.98
C PHE A 78 -5.45 0.84 -0.65
N LEU A 79 -5.02 0.35 0.51
CA LEU A 79 -3.61 0.35 0.88
C LEU A 79 -2.77 -0.55 -0.05
N TYR A 80 -3.32 -1.65 -0.54
CA TYR A 80 -2.68 -2.45 -1.59
C TYR A 80 -2.62 -1.73 -2.94
N ASP A 81 -3.60 -0.92 -3.28
CA ASP A 81 -3.56 -0.07 -4.48
C ASP A 81 -2.50 1.04 -4.33
N CYS A 82 -2.34 1.62 -3.14
CA CYS A 82 -1.23 2.52 -2.81
C CYS A 82 0.14 1.82 -2.98
N LEU A 83 0.32 0.62 -2.40
CA LEU A 83 1.55 -0.17 -2.60
C LEU A 83 1.77 -0.50 -4.07
N ALA A 84 0.70 -0.86 -4.79
CA ALA A 84 0.78 -1.13 -6.22
C ALA A 84 1.24 0.11 -6.99
N MET A 85 0.72 1.29 -6.66
CA MET A 85 1.09 2.55 -7.28
C MET A 85 2.54 2.90 -6.99
N ALA A 86 2.98 2.78 -5.74
CA ALA A 86 4.38 3.03 -5.33
C ALA A 86 5.38 2.12 -6.08
N VAL A 87 5.03 0.86 -6.32
CA VAL A 87 5.86 -0.04 -7.15
C VAL A 87 5.82 0.35 -8.63
N GLU A 88 4.68 0.83 -9.13
CA GLU A 88 4.53 1.25 -10.54
C GLU A 88 5.27 2.53 -10.89
N THR A 89 5.35 3.47 -9.95
CA THR A 89 6.12 4.71 -10.10
C THR A 89 7.61 4.52 -9.81
N GLY A 90 8.03 3.31 -9.44
CA GLY A 90 9.42 2.98 -9.11
C GLY A 90 9.86 3.47 -7.73
N LEU A 91 8.94 3.94 -6.88
CA LEU A 91 9.24 4.35 -5.51
C LEU A 91 9.68 3.17 -4.65
N LEU A 92 8.98 2.04 -4.75
CA LEU A 92 9.27 0.83 -3.99
C LEU A 92 9.79 -0.31 -4.87
N PRO A 93 10.84 -1.03 -4.44
CA PRO A 93 11.35 -2.18 -5.15
C PRO A 93 10.33 -3.34 -5.14
N PRO A 94 9.87 -3.84 -6.30
CA PRO A 94 8.81 -4.86 -6.38
C PRO A 94 9.18 -6.16 -5.68
N ARG A 95 10.47 -6.51 -5.65
CA ARG A 95 10.97 -7.75 -5.05
C ARG A 95 10.78 -7.74 -3.54
N LEU A 96 11.28 -6.70 -2.86
CA LEU A 96 11.16 -6.57 -1.40
C LEU A 96 9.70 -6.51 -0.95
N VAL A 97 8.84 -5.82 -1.70
CA VAL A 97 7.39 -5.77 -1.41
C VAL A 97 6.77 -7.18 -1.50
N CYS A 98 7.07 -7.95 -2.55
CA CYS A 98 6.52 -9.30 -2.69
C CYS A 98 7.07 -10.25 -1.62
N GLU A 99 8.37 -10.19 -1.32
CA GLU A 99 9.01 -11.01 -0.28
C GLU A 99 8.38 -10.70 1.10
N SER A 100 8.23 -9.42 1.45
CA SER A 100 7.62 -9.01 2.73
C SER A 100 6.14 -9.43 2.85
N LEU A 101 5.38 -9.36 1.75
CA LEU A 101 3.97 -9.79 1.74
C LEU A 101 3.83 -11.30 1.96
N ILE A 102 4.64 -12.10 1.25
CA ILE A 102 4.57 -13.57 1.29
C ILE A 102 5.12 -14.12 2.61
N ASN A 103 6.17 -13.50 3.15
CA ASN A 103 6.80 -13.91 4.40
C ASN A 103 6.13 -13.34 5.65
N SER A 104 4.98 -12.68 5.52
CA SER A 104 4.30 -12.11 6.68
C SER A 104 3.62 -13.21 7.49
N ASP A 105 3.94 -13.30 8.79
CA ASP A 105 3.31 -14.27 9.72
C ASP A 105 1.79 -14.11 9.83
N THR A 106 1.28 -12.91 9.50
CA THR A 106 -0.16 -12.59 9.54
C THR A 106 -0.92 -13.00 8.27
N LEU A 107 -0.21 -13.47 7.24
CA LEU A 107 -0.79 -13.97 6.00
C LEU A 107 -1.17 -15.46 6.19
N GLU A 108 -2.31 -15.68 6.81
CA GLU A 108 -2.85 -17.01 7.07
C GLU A 108 -3.95 -17.36 6.06
N TRP A 109 -4.07 -18.65 5.73
CA TRP A 109 -5.10 -19.16 4.83
C TRP A 109 -6.52 -18.96 5.39
N GLU A 110 -6.66 -18.92 6.73
CA GLU A 110 -7.92 -18.64 7.43
C GLU A 110 -8.44 -17.22 7.14
N ARG A 111 -7.54 -16.28 6.84
CA ARG A 111 -7.87 -14.92 6.42
C ARG A 111 -8.08 -14.86 4.91
N THR A 112 -9.07 -15.62 4.41
CA THR A 112 -9.32 -15.84 2.97
C THR A 112 -9.33 -14.56 2.13
N GLN A 113 -9.93 -13.48 2.62
CA GLN A 113 -9.95 -12.20 1.89
C GLN A 113 -8.58 -11.52 1.82
N LEU A 114 -7.84 -11.50 2.93
CA LEU A 114 -6.47 -10.98 2.95
C LEU A 114 -5.60 -11.79 1.99
N TRP A 115 -5.64 -13.12 2.11
CA TRP A 115 -4.95 -14.06 1.23
C TRP A 115 -5.22 -13.77 -0.25
N ALA A 116 -6.50 -13.71 -0.64
CA ALA A 116 -6.89 -13.44 -2.01
C ALA A 116 -6.37 -12.08 -2.53
N LEU A 117 -6.45 -11.02 -1.72
CA LEU A 117 -5.98 -9.69 -2.08
C LEU A 117 -4.45 -9.63 -2.22
N THR A 118 -3.71 -10.25 -1.30
CA THR A 118 -2.24 -10.34 -1.36
C THR A 118 -1.79 -11.04 -2.65
N PHE A 119 -2.35 -12.20 -2.97
CA PHE A 119 -1.99 -12.94 -4.19
C PHE A 119 -2.47 -12.24 -5.46
N LYS A 120 -3.59 -11.52 -5.43
CA LYS A 120 -4.04 -10.67 -6.55
C LYS A 120 -3.00 -9.59 -6.86
N LEU A 121 -2.44 -8.94 -5.85
CA LEU A 121 -1.39 -7.93 -5.99
C LEU A 121 -0.10 -8.53 -6.57
N VAL A 122 0.38 -9.64 -6.00
CA VAL A 122 1.59 -10.36 -6.47
C VAL A 122 1.44 -10.78 -7.94
N ARG A 123 0.26 -11.29 -8.33
CA ARG A 123 -0.03 -11.71 -9.72
C ARG A 123 -0.05 -10.53 -10.69
N LYS A 124 -0.61 -9.38 -10.29
CA LYS A 124 -0.65 -8.15 -11.11
C LYS A 124 0.77 -7.67 -11.45
N LYS A 125 1.72 -7.78 -10.51
CA LYS A 125 3.11 -7.35 -10.71
C LYS A 125 3.96 -8.34 -11.51
N LYS A 126 3.76 -9.67 -11.37
CA LYS A 126 4.45 -10.66 -12.21
C LYS A 126 4.10 -10.54 -13.70
N LYS A 127 2.89 -10.09 -14.05
CA LYS A 127 2.50 -9.90 -15.47
C LYS A 127 3.14 -8.67 -16.13
N LYS A 128 3.38 -7.57 -15.40
CA LYS A 128 4.00 -6.35 -15.96
C LYS A 128 5.50 -6.50 -16.28
N LYS A 129 6.23 -7.42 -15.63
CA LYS A 129 7.65 -7.71 -15.93
C LYS A 129 7.90 -8.59 -17.18
N LYS A 130 6.84 -9.13 -17.80
CA LYS A 130 6.92 -10.02 -18.97
C LYS A 130 6.48 -9.38 -20.30
N LYS A 131 6.16 -8.08 -20.29
CA LYS A 131 5.93 -7.26 -21.49
C LYS A 131 7.03 -6.21 -21.54
#